data_AF-A0A2A2RMW7-F1
#
_entry.id   AF-A0A2A2RMW7-F1
#
_cell.length_a   1.000
_cell.length_b   1.000
_cell.length_c   1.000
_cell.angle_alpha   90.00
_cell.angle_beta   90.00
_cell.angle_gamma   90.00
#
_symmetry.space_group_name_H-M   'P 1'
#
loop_
_entity.id
_entity.type
_entity.pdbx_description
1 polymer ?
#
loop_
_entity_poly.entity_id
_entity_poly.type
_entity_poly.pdbx_seq_one_letter_code
_entity_poly.pdbx_strand_id
1 'polypeptide(L)' 'MSITQLLERITIEPGKCGGKPCIRGQRMRVKDVLELLSAGASY' A
#
# COMPACT_ATOMS: atom_id res chain seq x y z
N MET A 1 8.92 7.59 15.11
CA MET A 1 8.58 6.36 14.37
C MET A 1 9.77 5.97 13.51
N SER A 2 10.23 4.72 13.58
CA SER A 2 11.25 4.19 12.67
C SER A 2 10.61 3.87 11.31
N ILE A 3 11.31 4.17 10.20
CA ILE A 3 10.88 3.88 8.82
C ILE A 3 10.49 2.40 8.64
N THR A 4 11.19 1.50 9.33
CA THR A 4 11.00 0.05 9.24
C THR A 4 9.58 -0.38 9.61
N GLN A 5 8.96 0.28 10.59
CA GLN A 5 7.61 -0.06 11.10
C GLN A 5 6.49 0.27 10.10
N LEU A 6 6.71 1.21 9.18
CA LEU A 6 5.71 1.55 8.15
C LEU A 6 5.75 0.54 6.99
N LEU A 7 6.95 0.07 6.63
CA LEU A 7 7.15 -0.94 5.60
C LEU A 7 6.51 -2.28 5.99
N GLU A 8 6.41 -2.56 7.29
CA GLU A 8 5.69 -3.73 7.78
C GLU A 8 4.21 -3.72 7.35
N ARG A 9 3.58 -2.63 6.92
CA ARG A 9 2.16 -2.64 6.50
C ARG A 9 1.95 -3.09 5.05
N ILE A 10 3.03 -3.31 4.31
CA ILE A 10 3.01 -3.61 2.87
C ILE A 10 3.33 -5.10 2.65
N THR A 11 2.61 -5.76 1.75
CA THR A 11 2.89 -7.12 1.29
C THR A 11 3.04 -7.17 -0.22
N ILE A 12 3.84 -8.12 -0.72
CA ILE A 12 4.00 -8.41 -2.15
C ILE A 12 3.64 -9.88 -2.34
N GLU A 13 2.53 -10.14 -3.02
CA GLU A 13 2.01 -11.49 -3.24
C GLU A 13 1.86 -11.70 -4.76
N PRO A 14 2.53 -12.70 -5.38
CA PRO A 14 2.56 -12.88 -6.84
C PRO A 14 1.19 -13.01 -7.51
N GLY A 15 0.16 -13.49 -6.78
CA GLY A 15 -1.21 -13.62 -7.27
C GLY A 15 -2.15 -12.46 -6.93
N LYS A 16 -1.66 -11.43 -6.22
CA LYS A 16 -2.47 -10.32 -5.72
C LYS A 16 -2.02 -9.02 -6.36
N CYS A 17 -2.96 -8.29 -6.96
CA CYS A 17 -2.70 -7.06 -7.72
C CYS A 17 -1.54 -7.18 -8.75
N GLY A 18 -1.33 -8.37 -9.32
CA GLY A 18 -0.27 -8.63 -10.30
C GLY A 18 1.14 -8.59 -9.73
N GLY A 19 1.35 -9.02 -8.48
CA GLY A 19 2.66 -9.01 -7.82
C GLY A 19 3.12 -7.62 -7.40
N LYS A 20 2.22 -6.64 -7.35
CA LYS A 20 2.53 -5.28 -6.92
C LYS A 20 2.42 -5.13 -5.40
N PRO A 21 3.12 -4.16 -4.79
CA PRO A 21 2.97 -3.86 -3.37
C PRO A 21 1.52 -3.51 -3.01
N CYS A 22 0.98 -4.23 -2.04
CA CYS A 22 -0.38 -4.09 -1.52
C CYS A 22 -0.37 -3.77 -0.02
N ILE A 23 -1.42 -3.13 0.46
CA ILE A 23 -1.65 -2.98 1.90
C ILE A 23 -2.04 -4.35 2.49
N ARG A 24 -1.37 -4.76 3.58
CA ARG A 24 -1.65 -6.05 4.23
C ARG A 24 -3.13 -6.16 4.61
N GLY A 25 -3.73 -7.31 4.33
CA GLY A 25 -5.15 -7.56 4.62
C GLY A 25 -6.14 -6.92 3.64
N GLN A 26 -5.65 -6.14 2.66
CA GLN A 26 -6.47 -5.47 1.66
C GLN A 26 -6.08 -5.92 0.24
N ARG A 27 -6.96 -5.69 -0.73
CA ARG A 27 -6.69 -5.84 -2.18
C ARG A 27 -6.45 -4.49 -2.86
N MET A 28 -5.87 -3.54 -2.12
CA MET A 28 -5.55 -2.19 -2.57
C MET A 28 -4.04 -2.06 -2.74
N ARG A 29 -3.60 -1.48 -3.87
CA ARG A 29 -2.17 -1.26 -4.12
C ARG A 29 -1.71 -0.04 -3.36
N VAL A 30 -0.44 -0.04 -2.97
CA VAL A 30 0.20 1.15 -2.35
C VAL A 30 0.09 2.37 -3.28
N LYS A 31 0.24 2.15 -4.60
CA LYS A 31 0.10 3.21 -5.61
C LYS A 31 -1.26 3.91 -5.56
N ASP A 32 -2.35 3.15 -5.40
CA ASP A 32 -3.70 3.72 -5.41
C ASP A 32 -3.91 4.64 -4.20
N VAL A 33 -3.38 4.26 -3.04
CA VAL A 33 -3.40 5.10 -1.83
C VAL A 33 -2.59 6.38 -2.04
N LEU A 34 -1.40 6.27 -2.63
CA LEU A 34 -0.57 7.44 -2.92
C LEU A 34 -1.24 8.38 -3.94
N GLU A 35 -1.92 7.84 -4.95
CA GLU A 35 -2.69 8.64 -5.91
C GLU A 35 -3.86 9.36 -5.23
N LEU A 36 -4.61 8.69 -4.36
CA LEU A 36 -5.68 9.31 -3.57
C LEU A 36 -5.14 10.44 -2.68
N LEU A 37 -4.06 10.19 -1.95
CA LEU A 37 -3.42 11.21 -1.11
C LEU A 37 -2.93 12.40 -1.95
N SER A 38 -2.36 12.14 -3.13
CA SER A 38 -1.94 13.19 -4.06
C SER A 38 -3.12 14.00 -4.61
N ALA A 39 -4.30 13.39 -4.71
CA ALA A 39 -5.54 14.04 -5.09
C ALA A 39 -6.23 14.80 -3.94
N GLY A 40 -5.61 14.86 -2.75
CA GLY A 40 -6.14 15.58 -1.59
C GLY A 40 -7.05 14.75 -0.69
N ALA A 41 -7.07 13.42 -0.84
CA ALA A 41 -7.79 12.56 0.10
C ALA A 41 -7.23 12.74 1.52
N SER A 42 -8.14 12.87 2.48
CA SER A 42 -7.84 12.93 3.92
C SER A 42 -8.37 11.66 4.60
N TYR A 43 -7.74 11.29 5.72
CA TYR A 43 -7.87 10.00 6.41
C TYR A 43 -9.26 9.71 6.99
#